data_AF-A0A814IRI8-F1
#
_entry.id   AF-A0A814IRI8-F1
#
_cell.length_a   1.000
_cell.length_b   1.000
_cell.length_c   1.000
_cell.angle_alpha   90.00
_cell.angle_beta   90.00
_cell.angle_gamma   90.00
#
_symmetry.space_group_name_H-M   'P 1'
#
loop_
_entity.id
_entity.type
_entity.pdbx_description
1 polymer ?
#
loop_
_entity_poly.entity_id
_entity_poly.type
_entity_poly.pdbx_seq_one_letter_code
_entity_poly.pdbx_strand_id
1 'polypeptide(L)'
;MDRPTSECQIGNYFPLFEKFKSMTYIRRFRKYIENNGTGLGKLKDIKEFIFNEFYVKRTIEKEAVHDADLELYAIQKARELNWDTFKASKSFINTF
;
A
#
# COMPACT_ATOMS: atom_id res chain seq x y z
N MET A 1 -39.08 23.65 -42.37
CA MET A 1 -38.43 22.96 -41.24
C MET A 1 -38.16 21.55 -41.72
N ASP A 2 -36.95 21.24 -42.15
CA ASP A 2 -36.42 19.88 -42.23
C ASP A 2 -34.90 19.98 -42.21
N ARG A 3 -34.28 19.55 -41.11
CA ARG A 3 -32.83 19.58 -40.92
C ARG A 3 -32.20 18.49 -41.78
N PRO A 4 -31.07 18.75 -42.46
CA PRO A 4 -30.30 17.67 -43.06
C PRO A 4 -29.71 16.82 -41.93
N THR A 5 -29.92 15.51 -42.05
CA THR A 5 -29.37 14.45 -41.20
C THR A 5 -27.85 14.54 -41.22
N SER A 6 -27.27 15.24 -40.25
CA SER A 6 -25.83 15.22 -40.03
C SER A 6 -25.45 13.83 -39.54
N GLU A 7 -24.81 13.08 -40.43
CA GLU A 7 -24.05 11.88 -40.13
C GLU A 7 -23.12 12.16 -38.95
N CYS A 8 -23.51 11.74 -37.76
CA CYS A 8 -22.59 11.63 -36.64
C CYS A 8 -21.67 10.46 -36.95
N GLN A 9 -20.60 10.72 -37.70
CA GLN A 9 -19.41 9.90 -37.66
C GLN A 9 -18.93 9.94 -36.22
N ILE A 10 -19.33 8.96 -35.41
CA ILE A 10 -18.77 8.72 -34.09
C ILE A 10 -17.34 8.26 -34.37
N GLY A 11 -16.45 9.25 -34.55
CA GLY A 11 -15.02 9.03 -34.56
C GLY A 11 -14.69 8.28 -33.28
N ASN A 12 -14.18 7.06 -33.44
CA ASN A 12 -13.61 6.26 -32.37
C ASN A 12 -12.42 7.02 -31.78
N TYR A 13 -12.68 7.99 -30.91
CA TYR A 13 -11.69 8.53 -29.98
C TYR A 13 -11.52 7.53 -28.84
N PHE A 14 -11.04 6.33 -29.17
CA PHE A 14 -10.23 5.60 -28.20
C PHE A 14 -8.91 6.37 -28.16
N PRO A 15 -8.57 7.07 -27.06
CA PRO A 15 -7.23 7.63 -26.93
C PRO A 15 -6.27 6.48 -27.14
N LEU A 16 -5.46 6.54 -28.21
CA LEU A 16 -4.33 5.64 -28.35
C LEU A 16 -3.52 5.82 -27.09
N PHE A 17 -3.58 4.85 -26.19
CA PHE A 17 -2.72 4.79 -25.02
C PHE A 17 -1.30 5.03 -25.53
N GLU A 18 -0.72 6.18 -25.16
CA GLU A 18 0.62 6.58 -25.56
C GLU A 18 1.53 5.37 -25.32
N LYS A 19 2.15 4.83 -26.39
CA LYS A 19 2.88 3.57 -26.31
C LYS A 19 3.84 3.65 -25.12
N PHE A 20 3.62 2.80 -24.12
CA PHE A 20 4.43 2.79 -22.91
C PHE A 20 5.91 2.70 -23.30
N LYS A 21 6.68 3.73 -22.93
CA LYS A 21 8.07 3.92 -23.37
C LYS A 21 9.04 2.83 -22.87
N SER A 22 8.60 1.97 -21.94
CA SER A 22 9.43 0.89 -21.40
C SER A 22 8.60 -0.28 -20.86
N MET A 23 8.80 -1.47 -21.43
CA MET A 23 8.28 -2.73 -20.89
C MET A 23 8.80 -3.00 -19.46
N THR A 24 10.00 -2.51 -19.13
CA THR A 24 10.57 -2.61 -17.79
C THR A 24 9.74 -1.85 -16.77
N TYR A 25 9.23 -0.67 -17.12
CA TYR A 25 8.35 0.11 -16.25
C TYR A 25 7.04 -0.63 -15.99
N ILE A 26 6.39 -1.16 -17.04
CA ILE A 26 5.16 -1.95 -16.90
C ILE A 26 5.39 -3.14 -15.97
N ARG A 27 6.51 -3.86 -16.12
CA ARG A 27 6.84 -5.00 -15.24
C ARG A 27 7.01 -4.57 -13.78
N ARG A 28 7.69 -3.44 -13.53
CA ARG A 28 7.84 -2.89 -12.17
C ARG A 28 6.50 -2.48 -11.58
N PHE A 29 5.64 -1.86 -12.38
CA PHE A 29 4.31 -1.43 -11.95
C PHE A 29 3.38 -2.61 -11.64
N ARG A 30 3.37 -3.65 -12.48
CA ARG A 30 2.67 -4.91 -12.18
C ARG A 30 3.14 -5.52 -10.87
N LYS A 31 4.46 -5.62 -10.67
CA LYS A 31 5.04 -6.10 -9.42
C LYS A 31 4.66 -5.24 -8.21
N TYR A 32 4.54 -3.92 -8.38
CA TYR A 32 4.07 -3.02 -7.33
C TYR A 32 2.61 -3.31 -6.95
N ILE A 33 1.73 -3.54 -7.93
CA ILE A 33 0.33 -3.92 -7.70
C ILE A 33 0.25 -5.29 -7.03
N GLU A 34 0.94 -6.30 -7.58
CA GLU A 34 0.98 -7.67 -7.03
C GLU A 34 1.49 -7.69 -5.58
N ASN A 35 2.51 -6.88 -5.28
CA ASN A 35 3.05 -6.76 -3.94
C ASN A 35 2.25 -5.81 -3.03
N ASN A 36 1.14 -5.23 -3.48
CA ASN A 36 0.36 -4.25 -2.74
C ASN A 36 1.23 -3.11 -2.16
N GLY A 37 2.12 -2.56 -2.99
CA GLY A 37 3.01 -1.45 -2.62
C GLY A 37 4.50 -1.78 -2.65
N THR A 38 5.30 -0.84 -2.14
CA THR A 38 6.74 -1.04 -1.95
C THR A 38 7.04 -1.53 -0.53
N GLY A 39 8.15 -2.25 -0.34
CA GLY A 39 8.57 -2.68 0.99
C GLY A 39 8.79 -1.52 1.96
N LEU A 40 9.30 -0.38 1.48
CA LEU A 40 9.45 0.84 2.28
C LEU A 40 8.09 1.42 2.70
N GLY A 41 7.11 1.45 1.79
CA GLY A 41 5.74 1.87 2.10
C GLY A 41 5.14 1.01 3.19
N LYS A 42 5.18 -0.31 3.01
CA LYS A 42 4.68 -1.26 4.01
C LYS A 42 5.36 -1.13 5.38
N LEU A 43 6.68 -0.88 5.42
CA LEU A 43 7.39 -0.63 6.67
C LEU A 43 6.88 0.61 7.39
N LYS A 44 6.58 1.68 6.64
CA LYS A 44 6.01 2.90 7.18
C LYS A 44 4.63 2.62 7.77
N ASP A 45 3.77 1.92 7.03
CA ASP A 45 2.42 1.56 7.46
C ASP A 45 2.43 0.71 8.74
N ILE A 46 3.38 -0.23 8.84
CA ILE A 46 3.59 -1.05 10.04
C ILE A 46 4.02 -0.17 11.22
N LYS A 47 5.01 0.71 11.05
CA LYS A 47 5.49 1.59 12.13
C LYS A 47 4.40 2.54 12.63
N GLU A 48 3.62 3.11 11.72
CA GLU A 48 2.51 4.00 12.06
C GLU A 48 1.43 3.25 12.85
N PHE A 49 1.09 2.03 12.43
CA PHE A 49 0.16 1.18 13.16
C PHE A 49 0.64 0.86 14.58
N ILE A 50 1.88 0.38 14.74
CA ILE A 50 2.46 0.08 16.06
C ILE A 50 2.45 1.32 16.96
N PHE A 51 2.79 2.49 16.40
CA PHE A 51 2.78 3.74 17.14
C PHE A 51 1.38 4.09 17.66
N ASN A 52 0.36 3.94 16.83
CA ASN A 52 -1.01 4.23 17.21
C ASN A 52 -1.51 3.27 18.31
N GLU A 53 -1.25 1.97 18.18
CA GLU A 53 -1.61 0.98 19.21
C GLU A 53 -0.89 1.26 20.54
N PHE A 54 0.42 1.52 20.49
CA PHE A 54 1.20 1.90 21.66
C PHE A 54 0.65 3.15 22.33
N TYR A 55 0.34 4.19 21.55
CA TYR A 55 -0.21 5.44 22.05
C TYR A 55 -1.55 5.21 22.77
N VAL A 56 -2.48 4.48 22.15
CA VAL A 56 -3.78 4.15 22.74
C VAL A 56 -3.61 3.39 24.05
N LYS A 57 -2.83 2.31 24.05
CA LYS A 57 -2.57 1.49 25.24
C LYS A 57 -1.98 2.29 26.40
N ARG A 58 -0.99 3.14 26.12
CA ARG A 58 -0.28 3.90 27.15
C ARG A 58 -1.08 5.09 27.67
N THR A 59 -1.78 5.81 26.80
CA THR A 59 -2.43 7.07 27.17
C THR A 59 -3.88 6.90 27.62
N ILE A 60 -4.62 6.02 26.94
CA ILE A 60 -6.05 5.81 27.18
C ILE A 60 -6.24 4.69 28.20
N GLU A 61 -5.68 3.52 27.91
CA GLU A 61 -5.88 2.30 28.72
C GLU A 61 -4.97 2.25 29.95
N LYS A 62 -3.86 3.01 29.93
CA LYS A 62 -2.81 3.05 30.96
C LYS A 62 -2.18 1.68 31.22
N GLU A 63 -2.13 0.83 30.20
CA GLU A 63 -1.52 -0.48 30.27
C GLU A 63 0.00 -0.39 30.07
N ALA A 64 0.71 -1.39 30.58
CA ALA A 64 2.10 -1.61 30.21
C ALA A 64 2.16 -2.26 28.83
N VAL A 65 3.05 -1.78 27.96
CA VAL A 65 3.30 -2.37 26.65
C VAL A 65 4.72 -2.90 26.66
N HIS A 66 4.87 -4.18 26.35
CA HIS A 66 6.15 -4.87 26.28
C HIS A 66 6.62 -4.99 24.82
N ASP A 67 7.91 -5.25 24.62
CA ASP A 67 8.48 -5.47 23.27
C ASP A 67 7.74 -6.59 22.51
N ALA A 68 7.31 -7.63 23.21
CA ALA A 68 6.52 -8.72 22.64
C ALA A 68 5.17 -8.25 22.06
N ASP A 69 4.55 -7.23 22.66
CA ASP A 69 3.30 -6.65 22.15
C ASP A 69 3.57 -5.85 20.87
N LEU A 70 4.68 -5.10 20.83
CA LEU A 70 5.12 -4.36 19.64
C LEU A 70 5.45 -5.33 18.49
N GLU A 71 6.11 -6.45 18.78
CA GLU A 71 6.35 -7.52 17.82
C GLU A 71 5.03 -8.10 17.28
N LEU A 72 4.07 -8.35 18.17
CA LEU A 72 2.76 -8.87 17.79
C LEU A 72 2.01 -7.91 16.86
N TYR A 73 1.95 -6.61 17.19
CA TYR A 73 1.32 -5.59 16.36
C TYR A 73 1.98 -5.49 14.99
N ALA A 74 3.31 -5.54 14.94
CA ALA A 74 4.07 -5.52 13.70
C ALA A 74 3.70 -6.70 12.78
N ILE A 75 3.64 -7.91 13.35
CA ILE A 75 3.30 -9.14 12.62
C ILE A 75 1.84 -9.12 12.16
N GLN A 76 0.92 -8.68 13.02
CA GLN A 76 -0.49 -8.54 12.67
C GLN A 76 -0.65 -7.61 11.47
N LYS A 77 -0.04 -6.43 11.51
CA LYS A 77 -0.14 -5.47 10.39
C LYS A 77 0.54 -5.98 9.12
N ALA A 78 1.66 -6.69 9.25
CA ALA A 78 2.33 -7.29 8.10
C ALA A 78 1.46 -8.34 7.39
N ARG A 79 0.67 -9.12 8.14
CA ARG A 79 -0.29 -10.07 7.58
C ARG A 79 -1.42 -9.37 6.82
N GLU A 80 -1.96 -8.27 7.35
CA GLU A 80 -2.95 -7.45 6.64
C GLU A 80 -2.40 -6.89 5.31
N LEU A 81 -1.11 -6.58 5.27
CA LEU A 81 -0.42 -6.09 4.07
C LEU A 81 0.06 -7.22 3.13
N ASN A 82 -0.32 -8.48 3.40
CA ASN A 82 0.15 -9.67 2.68
C ASN A 82 1.68 -9.70 2.56
N TRP A 83 2.38 -9.39 3.64
CA TRP A 83 3.84 -9.39 3.69
C TRP A 83 4.37 -10.57 4.51
N ASP A 84 4.20 -11.77 3.97
CA ASP A 84 4.52 -13.04 4.66
C ASP A 84 5.99 -13.22 5.03
N THR A 85 6.89 -12.51 4.33
CA THR A 85 8.33 -12.56 4.57
C THR A 85 8.81 -11.55 5.61
N PHE A 86 7.93 -10.67 6.09
CA PHE A 86 8.27 -9.71 7.13
C PHE A 86 8.57 -10.42 8.46
N LYS A 87 9.59 -9.92 9.18
CA LYS A 87 9.94 -10.38 10.51
C LYS A 87 10.12 -9.15 11.41
N ALA A 88 9.40 -9.14 12.52
CA ALA A 88 9.62 -8.18 13.60
C ALA A 88 10.88 -8.59 14.37
N SER A 89 12.06 -8.32 13.81
CA SER A 89 13.31 -8.63 14.51
C SER A 89 13.51 -7.69 15.70
N LYS A 90 14.28 -8.13 16.70
CA LYS A 90 14.68 -7.25 17.81
C LYS A 90 15.31 -5.95 17.35
N SER A 91 16.12 -6.00 16.29
CA SER A 91 16.71 -4.79 15.69
C SER A 91 15.66 -3.83 15.13
N PHE A 92 14.54 -4.34 14.60
CA PHE A 92 13.44 -3.51 14.13
C PHE A 92 12.74 -2.83 15.31
N ILE A 93 12.42 -3.59 16.36
CA ILE A 93 11.77 -3.06 17.57
C ILE A 93 12.65 -2.03 18.27
N ASN A 94 13.96 -2.23 18.34
CA ASN A 94 14.89 -1.25 18.91
C ASN A 94 14.99 0.07 18.11
N THR A 95 14.43 0.13 16.90
CA THR A 95 14.38 1.37 16.08
C THR A 95 13.01 2.07 16.15
N PHE A 96 12.10 1.55 16.95
CA PHE A 96 10.83 2.18 17.30
C PHE A 96 11.05 3.05 18.55
#